data_AF-A0AAN6XWL2-F1
#
_entry.id   AF-A0AAN6XWL2-F1
#
_cell.length_a   1.000
_cell.length_b   1.000
_cell.length_c   1.000
_cell.angle_alpha   90.00
_cell.angle_beta   90.00
_cell.angle_gamma   90.00
#
_symmetry.space_group_name_H-M   'P 1'
#
loop_
_entity.id
_entity.type
_entity.pdbx_description
1 polymer ?
#
loop_
_entity_poly.entity_id
_entity_poly.type
_entity_poly.pdbx_seq_one_letter_code
_entity_poly.pdbx_strand_id
1 'polypeptide(L)'
;MTQSTSPQRSTSATTKPWPVNHRDYTRSHNLPPVIIGTKTGYTQKVSFKAEVGGEIRVEVYLTLTLRPSDLSVLVDYQVLLFERTSTKTKDLDGKIEGSRRFYKDTDGHIKNTVHNTDEGGDRAALDLRVVNAK
;
A
#
# COMPACT_ATOMS: atom_id res chain seq x y z
N MET A 1 -9.13 -35.15 -42.97
CA MET A 1 -8.66 -34.83 -41.60
C MET A 1 -7.27 -34.23 -41.72
N THR A 2 -7.14 -32.91 -41.53
CA THR A 2 -5.84 -32.28 -41.24
C THR A 2 -6.12 -30.92 -40.61
N GLN A 3 -5.61 -30.74 -39.40
CA GLN A 3 -6.00 -29.71 -38.44
C GLN A 3 -5.37 -28.35 -38.77
N SER A 4 -6.17 -27.31 -38.61
CA SER A 4 -5.77 -25.90 -38.62
C SER A 4 -5.01 -25.59 -37.33
N THR A 5 -3.75 -25.15 -37.43
CA THR A 5 -2.97 -24.65 -36.31
C THR A 5 -3.14 -23.13 -36.19
N SER A 6 -3.94 -22.70 -35.23
CA SER A 6 -3.96 -21.31 -34.73
C SER A 6 -2.66 -21.02 -33.96
N PRO A 7 -2.02 -19.85 -34.14
CA PRO A 7 -0.90 -19.47 -33.29
C PRO A 7 -1.40 -19.08 -31.89
N GLN A 8 -0.85 -19.75 -30.87
CA GLN A 8 -1.03 -19.41 -29.45
C GLN A 8 -0.48 -18.02 -29.17
N ARG A 9 -1.37 -17.13 -28.70
CA ARG A 9 -1.04 -15.85 -28.10
C ARG A 9 -0.25 -16.11 -26.81
N SER A 10 1.03 -15.76 -26.80
CA SER A 10 1.90 -15.87 -25.62
C SER A 10 1.38 -14.96 -24.50
N THR A 11 0.85 -15.58 -23.45
CA THR A 11 0.50 -14.94 -22.18
C THR A 11 1.73 -14.83 -21.27
N SER A 12 1.55 -13.98 -20.25
CA SER A 12 2.33 -13.83 -19.01
C SER A 12 3.70 -13.17 -19.13
N ALA A 13 3.71 -11.86 -18.88
CA ALA A 13 4.85 -11.17 -18.29
C ALA A 13 5.20 -11.86 -16.96
N THR A 14 6.29 -12.61 -16.95
CA THR A 14 6.81 -13.30 -15.75
C THR A 14 7.24 -12.24 -14.72
N THR A 15 6.42 -12.02 -13.70
CA THR A 15 6.84 -11.26 -12.51
C THR A 15 7.98 -12.03 -11.86
N LYS A 16 9.20 -11.48 -11.96
CA LYS A 16 10.40 -12.06 -11.38
C LYS A 16 10.18 -12.32 -9.87
N PRO A 17 10.46 -13.53 -9.35
CA PRO A 17 10.22 -13.87 -7.95
C PRO A 17 11.00 -12.92 -7.01
N TRP A 18 10.44 -12.67 -5.83
CA TRP A 18 11.06 -11.83 -4.81
C TRP A 18 12.41 -12.41 -4.36
N PRO A 19 13.44 -11.58 -4.12
CA PRO A 19 14.74 -12.05 -3.64
C PRO A 19 14.64 -12.70 -2.24
N VAL A 20 15.71 -13.44 -1.90
CA VAL A 20 15.77 -14.45 -0.82
C VAL A 20 15.64 -13.89 0.60
N ASN A 21 15.73 -12.57 0.80
CA ASN A 21 15.63 -11.89 2.09
C ASN A 21 14.41 -10.98 2.15
N HIS A 22 13.20 -11.54 2.20
CA HIS A 22 11.98 -10.76 2.47
C HIS A 22 11.60 -10.84 3.95
N ARG A 23 11.08 -9.75 4.50
CA ARG A 23 10.44 -9.73 5.82
C ARG A 23 9.05 -9.10 5.70
N ASP A 24 8.06 -9.82 6.19
CA ASP A 24 6.68 -9.34 6.22
C ASP A 24 6.39 -8.69 7.57
N TYR A 25 5.78 -7.50 7.53
CA TYR A 25 5.28 -6.81 8.70
C TYR A 25 3.79 -6.60 8.55
N THR A 26 3.01 -7.14 9.48
CA THR A 26 1.55 -6.97 9.51
C THR A 26 1.13 -6.09 10.67
N ARG A 27 0.28 -5.10 10.41
CA ARG A 27 -0.34 -4.27 11.46
C ARG A 27 -1.81 -4.06 11.16
N SER A 28 -2.64 -4.27 12.17
CA SER A 28 -4.07 -3.97 12.12
C SER A 28 -4.34 -2.67 12.87
N HIS A 29 -5.23 -1.84 12.32
CA HIS A 29 -5.70 -0.63 12.97
C HIS A 29 -7.21 -0.54 12.81
N ASN A 30 -7.92 -0.42 13.93
CA ASN A 30 -9.37 -0.24 13.95
C ASN A 30 -9.65 1.21 14.32
N LEU A 31 -10.50 1.87 13.53
CA LEU A 31 -10.97 3.21 13.86
C LEU A 31 -12.10 3.13 14.90
N PRO A 32 -12.18 4.09 15.84
CA PRO A 32 -13.32 4.18 16.73
C PRO A 32 -14.60 4.46 15.90
N PRO A 33 -15.77 3.97 16.34
CA PRO A 33 -17.04 4.33 15.72
C PRO A 33 -17.21 5.85 15.68
N VAL A 34 -17.66 6.38 14.56
CA VAL A 34 -17.93 7.81 14.38
C VAL A 34 -19.44 8.03 14.39
N ILE A 35 -19.92 8.96 15.23
CA ILE A 35 -21.33 9.35 15.23
C ILE A 35 -21.61 10.21 13.99
N ILE A 36 -22.47 9.70 13.10
CA ILE A 36 -22.90 10.40 11.90
C ILE A 36 -23.87 11.51 12.30
N GLY A 37 -23.56 12.77 11.96
CA GLY A 37 -24.43 13.92 12.25
C GLY A 37 -23.70 15.24 12.52
N THR A 38 -22.39 15.23 12.74
CA THR A 38 -21.58 16.46 12.79
C THR A 38 -21.24 16.93 11.38
N LYS A 39 -21.45 18.23 11.07
CA LYS A 39 -21.12 18.82 9.75
C LYS A 39 -19.66 18.64 9.35
N THR A 40 -18.77 18.47 10.32
CA THR A 40 -17.35 18.20 10.11
C THR A 40 -17.16 16.69 9.91
N GLY A 41 -16.74 16.29 8.72
CA GLY A 41 -16.27 14.92 8.47
C GLY A 41 -15.16 14.52 9.46
N TYR A 42 -14.92 13.21 9.58
CA TYR A 42 -13.91 12.68 10.48
C TYR A 42 -12.62 12.40 9.71
N THR A 43 -11.47 12.86 10.20
CA THR A 43 -10.16 12.56 9.61
C THR A 43 -9.22 11.99 10.67
N GLN A 44 -8.61 10.84 10.37
CA GLN A 44 -7.62 10.18 11.21
C GLN A 44 -6.31 10.00 10.44
N LYS A 45 -5.18 10.25 11.11
CA LYS A 45 -3.85 9.94 10.57
C LYS A 45 -3.31 8.68 11.25
N VAL A 46 -2.73 7.78 10.45
CA VAL A 46 -2.08 6.55 10.91
C VAL A 46 -0.70 6.49 10.29
N SER A 47 0.32 6.18 11.09
CA SER A 47 1.66 5.94 10.59
C SER A 47 2.17 4.57 11.02
N PHE A 48 2.97 3.96 10.15
CA PHE A 48 3.65 2.71 10.39
C PHE A 48 5.10 2.83 9.91
N LYS A 49 6.01 2.23 10.67
CA LYS A 49 7.43 2.22 10.38
C LYS A 49 7.96 0.81 10.56
N ALA A 50 8.68 0.32 9.56
CA ALA A 50 9.39 -0.95 9.59
C ALA A 50 10.87 -0.74 9.27
N GLU A 51 11.73 -1.56 9.86
CA GLU A 51 13.17 -1.54 9.65
C GLU A 51 13.65 -2.96 9.33
N VAL A 52 14.54 -3.13 8.34
CA VAL A 52 15.05 -4.43 7.87
C VAL A 52 16.56 -4.34 7.69
N GLY A 53 17.28 -5.36 8.15
CA GLY A 53 18.73 -5.48 7.92
C GLY A 53 19.60 -4.43 8.61
N GLY A 54 19.01 -3.46 9.34
CA GLY A 54 19.73 -2.32 9.89
C GLY A 54 19.96 -1.18 8.89
N GLU A 55 19.58 -1.38 7.62
CA GLU A 55 19.92 -0.54 6.47
C GLU A 55 18.69 0.01 5.75
N ILE A 56 17.60 -0.76 5.73
CA ILE A 56 16.34 -0.41 5.07
C ILE A 56 15.33 0.07 6.11
N ARG A 57 14.69 1.21 5.85
CA ARG A 57 13.53 1.72 6.59
C ARG A 57 12.37 1.97 5.63
N VAL A 58 11.19 1.45 5.96
CA VAL A 58 9.95 1.73 5.24
C VAL A 58 9.02 2.50 6.16
N GLU A 59 8.47 3.61 5.67
CA GLU A 59 7.48 4.41 6.39
C GLU A 59 6.19 4.49 5.57
N VAL A 60 5.06 4.21 6.21
CA VAL A 60 3.73 4.29 5.62
C VAL A 60 2.92 5.31 6.39
N TYR A 61 2.37 6.29 5.68
CA TYR A 61 1.46 7.30 6.21
C TYR A 61 0.11 7.14 5.54
N LEU A 62 -0.95 7.06 6.36
CA LEU A 62 -2.33 6.99 5.91
C LEU A 62 -3.10 8.17 6.49
N THR A 63 -3.92 8.81 5.66
CA THR A 63 -4.97 9.74 6.09
C THR A 63 -6.31 9.15 5.70
N LEU A 64 -7.18 8.94 6.69
CA LEU A 64 -8.47 8.30 6.55
C LEU A 64 -9.54 9.36 6.79
N THR A 65 -10.28 9.74 5.74
CA THR A 65 -11.31 10.78 5.82
C THR A 65 -12.68 10.19 5.55
N LEU A 66 -13.54 10.15 6.58
CA LEU A 66 -14.96 9.83 6.45
C LEU A 66 -15.69 11.01 5.81
N ARG A 67 -16.40 10.74 4.73
CA ARG A 67 -17.24 11.69 4.01
C ARG A 67 -18.70 11.55 4.45
N PRO A 68 -19.27 12.51 5.21
CA PRO A 68 -20.64 12.39 5.73
C PRO A 68 -21.71 12.28 4.64
N SER A 69 -21.44 12.81 3.44
CA SER A 69 -22.38 12.84 2.32
C SER A 69 -22.83 11.47 1.83
N ASP A 70 -21.94 10.48 1.87
CA ASP A 70 -22.21 9.13 1.35
C ASP A 70 -21.50 8.02 2.15
N LEU A 71 -21.02 8.38 3.34
CA LEU A 71 -20.42 7.47 4.31
C LEU A 71 -19.23 6.68 3.75
N SER A 72 -18.61 7.21 2.70
CA SER A 72 -17.38 6.67 2.13
C SER A 72 -16.16 7.11 2.94
N VAL A 73 -15.12 6.27 2.93
CA VAL A 73 -13.81 6.60 3.48
C VAL A 73 -12.86 6.89 2.32
N LEU A 74 -12.28 8.08 2.30
CA LEU A 74 -11.13 8.39 1.46
C LEU A 74 -9.87 7.95 2.21
N VAL A 75 -9.04 7.17 1.54
CA VAL A 75 -7.75 6.69 2.06
C VAL A 75 -6.66 7.31 1.20
N ASP A 76 -6.03 8.35 1.71
CA ASP A 76 -4.80 8.88 1.17
C ASP A 76 -3.64 8.11 1.79
N TYR A 77 -2.71 7.65 0.97
CA TYR A 77 -1.55 6.89 1.42
C TYR A 77 -0.27 7.44 0.82
N GLN A 78 0.80 7.33 1.60
CA GLN A 78 2.16 7.59 1.16
C GLN A 78 3.05 6.47 1.73
N VAL A 79 3.88 5.89 0.89
CA VAL A 79 4.89 4.89 1.27
C VAL A 79 6.25 5.43 0.87
N LEU A 80 7.15 5.46 1.83
CA LEU A 80 8.53 5.90 1.69
C LEU A 80 9.46 4.71 1.93
N LEU A 81 10.46 4.55 1.07
CA LEU A 81 11.54 3.59 1.16
C LEU A 81 12.85 4.37 1.33
N PHE A 82 13.57 4.08 2.40
CA PHE A 82 14.89 4.62 2.70
C PHE A 82 15.88 3.46 2.82
N GLU A 83 17.06 3.59 2.23
CA GLU A 83 18.06 2.55 2.18
C GLU A 83 19.48 3.13 2.12
N ARG A 84 20.33 2.77 3.09
CA ARG A 84 21.79 3.00 3.07
C ARG A 84 22.42 2.13 4.16
N THR A 85 23.63 2.44 4.58
CA THR A 85 24.33 1.82 5.73
C THR A 85 23.61 1.92 7.09
N SER A 86 22.47 2.60 7.18
CA SER A 86 21.69 2.70 8.42
C SER A 86 20.21 3.05 8.18
N THR A 87 19.31 2.44 8.94
CA THR A 87 17.88 2.80 9.02
C THR A 87 17.61 4.22 9.52
N LYS A 88 18.63 4.92 10.04
CA LYS A 88 18.54 6.34 10.43
C LYS A 88 18.83 7.29 9.27
N THR A 89 19.19 6.76 8.10
CA THR A 89 19.40 7.57 6.90
C THR A 89 18.17 8.44 6.60
N LYS A 90 18.43 9.58 5.96
CA LYS A 90 17.41 10.44 5.36
C LYS A 90 17.37 10.28 3.84
N ASP A 91 18.19 9.38 3.30
CA ASP A 91 18.25 9.08 1.87
C ASP A 91 16.96 8.36 1.48
N LEU A 92 16.17 9.01 0.64
CA LEU A 92 14.86 8.54 0.23
C LEU A 92 14.99 7.95 -1.17
N ASP A 93 15.13 6.63 -1.22
CA ASP A 93 15.34 5.87 -2.45
C ASP A 93 14.03 5.47 -3.12
N GLY A 94 12.87 5.71 -2.51
CA GLY A 94 11.61 5.39 -3.15
C GLY A 94 10.42 6.06 -2.49
N LYS A 95 9.48 6.50 -3.32
CA LYS A 95 8.21 7.09 -2.87
C LYS A 95 7.07 6.67 -3.79
N ILE A 96 5.95 6.29 -3.18
CA ILE A 96 4.65 6.25 -3.87
C ILE A 96 3.59 6.92 -3.00
N GLU A 97 2.66 7.60 -3.65
CA GLU A 97 1.49 8.17 -3.01
C GLU A 97 0.25 7.90 -3.85
N GLY A 98 -0.90 7.95 -3.23
CA GLY A 98 -2.16 7.82 -3.94
C GLY A 98 -3.34 7.98 -3.00
N SER A 99 -4.52 7.90 -3.61
CA SER A 99 -5.78 8.06 -2.92
C SER A 99 -6.78 7.05 -3.45
N ARG A 100 -7.52 6.40 -2.55
CA ARG A 100 -8.60 5.51 -2.93
C ARG A 100 -9.80 5.69 -2.03
N ARG A 101 -10.97 5.69 -2.66
CA ARG A 101 -12.26 5.78 -1.99
C ARG A 101 -12.85 4.40 -1.77
N PHE A 102 -13.38 4.16 -0.58
CA PHE A 102 -14.13 2.96 -0.21
C PHE A 102 -15.54 3.37 0.21
N TYR A 103 -16.55 2.89 -0.51
CA TYR A 103 -17.95 3.21 -0.22
C TYR A 103 -18.42 2.48 1.04
N LYS A 104 -19.55 2.91 1.60
CA LYS A 104 -20.16 2.22 2.75
C LYS A 104 -20.47 0.76 2.39
N ASP A 105 -20.28 -0.12 3.37
CA ASP A 105 -20.56 -1.55 3.27
C ASP A 105 -19.73 -2.24 2.18
N THR A 106 -18.52 -1.73 1.93
CA THR A 106 -17.56 -2.33 1.00
C THR A 106 -16.24 -2.65 1.69
N ASP A 107 -15.55 -3.64 1.15
CA ASP A 107 -14.15 -3.91 1.41
C ASP A 107 -13.32 -3.77 0.13
N GLY A 108 -12.02 -3.62 0.31
CA GLY A 108 -11.12 -3.61 -0.84
C GLY A 108 -9.66 -3.53 -0.44
N HIS A 109 -8.81 -3.54 -1.46
CA HIS A 109 -7.36 -3.60 -1.31
C HIS A 109 -6.67 -2.45 -2.03
N ILE A 110 -5.67 -1.85 -1.39
CA ILE A 110 -4.65 -1.05 -2.06
C ILE A 110 -3.39 -1.89 -2.09
N LYS A 111 -2.95 -2.26 -3.30
CA LYS A 111 -1.69 -2.97 -3.52
C LYS A 111 -0.74 -2.08 -4.28
N ASN A 112 0.41 -1.79 -3.69
CA ASN A 112 1.44 -0.98 -4.32
C ASN A 112 2.82 -1.55 -4.02
N THR A 113 3.77 -1.24 -4.88
CA THR A 113 5.19 -1.57 -4.66
C THR A 113 5.99 -0.32 -4.91
N VAL A 114 6.80 0.06 -3.93
CA VAL A 114 7.82 1.10 -4.07
C VAL A 114 9.15 0.40 -4.38
N HIS A 115 9.86 0.92 -5.36
CA HIS A 115 11.16 0.42 -5.80
C HIS A 115 12.24 1.41 -5.38
N ASN A 116 13.43 0.91 -5.04
CA ASN A 116 14.63 1.73 -4.93
C ASN A 116 14.95 2.36 -6.31
N THR A 117 15.18 3.67 -6.34
CA THR A 117 15.47 4.47 -7.54
C THR A 117 16.96 4.57 -7.88
N ASP A 118 17.83 4.27 -6.94
CA ASP A 118 19.27 4.54 -7.00
C ASP A 118 20.05 3.26 -7.32
N GLU A 119 19.77 2.20 -6.57
CA GLU A 119 20.43 0.90 -6.68
C GLU A 119 19.33 -0.16 -6.89
N GLY A 120 19.19 -0.64 -8.13
CA GLY A 120 18.12 -1.58 -8.45
C GLY A 120 18.25 -2.87 -7.66
N GLY A 121 17.20 -3.27 -6.93
CA GLY A 121 17.19 -4.56 -6.23
C GLY A 121 16.15 -4.60 -5.11
N ASP A 122 16.12 -3.53 -4.33
CA ASP A 122 15.25 -3.42 -3.16
C ASP A 122 13.90 -2.79 -3.47
N ARG A 123 12.90 -3.26 -2.75
CA ARG A 123 11.51 -2.84 -2.91
C ARG A 123 10.72 -3.13 -1.65
N ALA A 124 9.71 -2.30 -1.40
CA ALA A 124 8.73 -2.54 -0.36
C ALA A 124 7.32 -2.66 -0.98
N ALA A 125 6.57 -3.68 -0.55
CA ALA A 125 5.19 -3.87 -0.95
C ALA A 125 4.23 -3.40 0.16
N LEU A 126 3.21 -2.66 -0.23
CA LEU A 126 2.04 -2.36 0.59
C LEU A 126 0.88 -3.24 0.11
N ASP A 127 0.32 -4.06 0.99
CA ASP A 127 -1.01 -4.66 0.83
C ASP A 127 -1.90 -4.16 1.98
N LEU A 128 -2.72 -3.15 1.69
CA LEU A 128 -3.63 -2.55 2.65
C LEU A 128 -5.05 -3.04 2.36
N ARG A 129 -5.59 -3.86 3.27
CA ARG A 129 -7.01 -4.22 3.29
C ARG A 129 -7.79 -3.16 4.05
N VAL A 130 -8.81 -2.61 3.41
CA VAL A 130 -9.74 -1.64 4.00
C VAL A 130 -11.10 -2.30 4.09
N VAL A 131 -11.72 -2.24 5.27
CA VAL A 131 -13.08 -2.72 5.51
C VAL A 131 -13.88 -1.55 6.03
N ASN A 132 -14.86 -1.08 5.24
CA ASN A 132 -15.80 -0.04 5.64
C ASN A 132 -17.15 -0.70 5.98
N ALA A 133 -17.15 -1.50 7.04
CA ALA A 133 -18.33 -2.21 7.50
C ALA A 133 -19.20 -1.34 8.43
N LYS A 134 -20.49 -1.66 8.44
CA LYS A 134 -21.64 -0.94 9.02
C LYS A 134 -21.38 0.03 10.17
#